data_AF-A0A2D6EYN7-F1
#
_entry.id   AF-A0A2D6EYN7-F1
#
_cell.length_a   1.000
_cell.length_b   1.000
_cell.length_c   1.000
_cell.angle_alpha   90.00
_cell.angle_beta   90.00
_cell.angle_gamma   90.00
#
_symmetry.space_group_name_H-M   'P 1'
#
loop_
_entity.id
_entity.type
_entity.pdbx_description
1 polymer ?
#
loop_
_entity_poly.entity_id
_entity_poly.type
_entity_poly.pdbx_seq_one_letter_code
_entity_poly.pdbx_strand_id
1 'polypeptide(L)'
;MKDKKLIIKRYQGKLLGVEATRECKDFFVEDFLNIKKLVRFISDLYDHETAFTKTGFKFLEEYYGIDEIVKILKKEEPDFPYDIKMTAKDYLYSCAEYALDE
;
A
#
# COMPACT_ATOMS: atom_id res chain seq x y z
N MET A 1 -13.32 -12.42 -11.43
CA MET A 1 -12.55 -12.13 -10.20
C MET A 1 -11.31 -12.99 -10.21
N LYS A 2 -10.10 -12.40 -10.15
CA LYS A 2 -8.88 -13.19 -9.95
C LYS A 2 -8.96 -13.88 -8.59
N ASP A 3 -8.51 -15.13 -8.50
CA ASP A 3 -8.51 -15.85 -7.23
C ASP A 3 -7.48 -15.21 -6.28
N LYS A 4 -7.96 -14.66 -5.17
CA LYS A 4 -7.12 -14.00 -4.15
C LYS A 4 -6.02 -14.92 -3.63
N LYS A 5 -6.23 -16.24 -3.59
CA LYS A 5 -5.20 -17.22 -3.19
C LYS A 5 -4.08 -17.30 -4.22
N LEU A 6 -4.40 -17.22 -5.51
CA LEU A 6 -3.39 -17.21 -6.58
C LEU A 6 -2.58 -15.91 -6.58
N ILE A 7 -3.21 -14.78 -6.25
CA ILE A 7 -2.51 -13.50 -6.10
C ILE A 7 -1.53 -13.60 -4.94
N ILE A 8 -1.98 -14.01 -3.74
CA ILE A 8 -1.10 -14.21 -2.58
C ILE A 8 0.11 -15.07 -2.95
N LYS A 9 -0.12 -16.24 -3.58
CA LYS A 9 0.96 -17.14 -3.98
C LYS A 9 1.96 -16.51 -4.95
N ARG A 10 1.51 -15.65 -5.88
CA ARG A 10 2.39 -14.97 -6.85
C ARG A 10 3.32 -13.96 -6.18
N TYR A 11 2.87 -13.32 -5.12
CA TYR A 11 3.59 -12.25 -4.43
C TYR A 11 4.25 -12.72 -3.13
N GLN A 12 4.05 -13.97 -2.73
CA GLN A 12 4.64 -14.56 -1.54
C GLN A 12 6.17 -14.43 -1.54
N GLY A 13 6.73 -13.92 -0.44
CA GLY A 13 8.17 -13.71 -0.27
C GLY A 13 8.76 -12.55 -1.06
N LYS A 14 7.95 -11.79 -1.82
CA LYS A 14 8.41 -10.59 -2.52
C LYS A 14 8.33 -9.37 -1.61
N LEU A 15 9.36 -8.52 -1.68
CA LEU A 15 9.37 -7.23 -1.02
C LEU A 15 8.30 -6.32 -1.64
N LEU A 16 7.34 -5.87 -0.83
CA LEU A 16 6.22 -5.04 -1.29
C LEU A 16 6.36 -3.59 -0.84
N GLY A 17 7.15 -3.32 0.17
CA GLY A 17 7.46 -1.98 0.62
C GLY A 17 8.61 -1.99 1.60
N VAL A 18 9.14 -0.81 1.87
CA VAL A 18 10.24 -0.60 2.81
C VAL A 18 9.93 0.60 3.70
N GLU A 19 10.42 0.56 4.92
CA GLU A 19 10.51 1.73 5.78
C GLU A 19 11.76 2.54 5.43
N ALA A 20 11.58 3.83 5.16
CA ALA A 20 12.62 4.74 4.71
C ALA A 20 13.44 5.34 5.85
N THR A 21 12.92 5.41 7.09
CA THR A 21 13.45 6.38 8.06
C THR A 21 14.13 5.84 9.31
N ARG A 22 13.93 4.60 9.82
CA ARG A 22 14.59 4.21 11.09
C ARG A 22 15.04 2.76 11.29
N GLU A 23 14.34 1.74 10.78
CA GLU A 23 14.67 0.34 11.12
C GLU A 23 14.85 -0.60 9.93
N CYS A 24 14.93 -0.09 8.68
CA CYS A 24 15.04 -0.90 7.46
C CYS A 24 14.04 -2.08 7.47
N LYS A 25 12.78 -1.78 7.78
CA LYS A 25 11.74 -2.80 7.83
C LYS A 25 11.21 -3.11 6.43
N ASP A 26 11.27 -4.38 6.08
CA ASP A 26 10.68 -4.92 4.87
C ASP A 26 9.22 -5.30 5.10
N PHE A 27 8.37 -4.98 4.13
CA PHE A 27 6.95 -5.31 4.15
C PHE A 27 6.64 -6.38 3.10
N PHE A 28 5.92 -7.42 3.51
CA PHE A 28 5.54 -8.55 2.66
C PHE A 28 4.02 -8.70 2.60
N VAL A 29 3.56 -9.70 1.82
CA VAL A 29 2.13 -10.00 1.64
C VAL A 29 1.38 -10.07 2.98
N GLU A 30 1.95 -10.74 3.98
CA GLU A 30 1.32 -10.94 5.30
C GLU A 30 1.03 -9.62 6.03
N ASP A 31 1.88 -8.61 5.85
CA ASP A 31 1.66 -7.28 6.41
C ASP A 31 0.49 -6.59 5.71
N PHE A 32 0.40 -6.71 4.39
CA PHE A 32 -0.67 -6.05 3.63
C PHE A 32 -2.00 -6.78 3.69
N LEU A 33 -2.02 -8.07 4.05
CA LEU A 33 -3.25 -8.80 4.36
C LEU A 33 -3.88 -8.36 5.69
N ASN A 34 -3.08 -7.81 6.61
CA ASN A 34 -3.56 -7.24 7.85
C ASN A 34 -3.97 -5.78 7.65
N ILE A 35 -5.28 -5.53 7.70
CA ILE A 35 -5.85 -4.19 7.43
C ILE A 35 -5.18 -3.10 8.28
N LYS A 36 -4.91 -3.33 9.57
CA LYS A 36 -4.28 -2.32 10.43
C LYS A 36 -2.86 -2.00 9.99
N LYS A 37 -2.09 -3.01 9.59
CA LYS A 37 -0.72 -2.82 9.09
C LYS A 37 -0.73 -2.14 7.72
N LEU A 38 -1.66 -2.50 6.84
CA LEU A 38 -1.86 -1.85 5.54
C LEU A 38 -2.20 -0.36 5.71
N VAL A 39 -3.17 -0.04 6.56
CA VAL A 39 -3.58 1.35 6.83
C VAL A 39 -2.39 2.14 7.39
N ARG A 40 -1.73 1.60 8.42
CA ARG A 40 -0.53 2.23 8.97
C ARG A 40 0.55 2.45 7.93
N PHE A 41 0.84 1.46 7.09
CA PHE A 41 1.81 1.60 6.00
C PHE A 41 1.45 2.77 5.07
N ILE A 42 0.18 2.89 4.67
CA ILE A 42 -0.27 3.99 3.81
C ILE A 42 -0.20 5.34 4.53
N SER A 43 -0.41 5.37 5.85
CA SER A 43 -0.22 6.59 6.64
C SER A 43 1.23 7.00 6.75
N ASP A 44 2.10 6.04 7.07
CA ASP A 44 3.55 6.26 7.11
C ASP A 44 4.08 6.63 5.70
N LEU A 45 3.45 6.16 4.62
CA LEU A 45 3.76 6.56 3.24
C LEU A 45 3.46 8.06 3.00
N TYR A 46 2.35 8.57 3.53
CA TYR A 46 1.99 10.00 3.48
C TYR A 46 3.06 10.88 4.13
N ASP A 47 3.58 10.43 5.27
CA ASP A 47 4.65 11.12 6.00
C ASP A 47 6.05 10.86 5.41
N HIS A 48 6.13 10.18 4.25
CA HIS A 48 7.37 9.78 3.58
C HIS A 48 8.28 8.87 4.42
N GLU A 49 7.70 8.16 5.39
CA GLU A 49 8.41 7.21 6.27
C GLU A 49 8.42 5.80 5.71
N THR A 50 7.53 5.47 4.78
CA THR A 50 7.58 4.21 4.02
C THR A 50 7.51 4.46 2.51
N ALA A 51 7.84 3.45 1.72
CA ALA A 51 7.75 3.49 0.27
C ALA A 51 7.29 2.14 -0.28
N PHE A 52 6.36 2.18 -1.23
CA PHE A 52 5.99 0.98 -1.98
C PHE A 52 7.10 0.55 -2.92
N THR A 53 7.21 -0.76 -3.14
CA THR A 53 7.86 -1.25 -4.36
C THR A 53 6.90 -1.24 -5.54
N LYS A 54 7.38 -1.23 -6.80
CA LYS A 54 6.49 -1.40 -7.98
C LYS A 54 5.71 -2.70 -7.85
N THR A 55 6.35 -3.73 -7.30
CA THR A 55 5.75 -5.02 -6.98
C THR A 55 4.65 -4.92 -5.92
N GLY A 56 4.85 -4.14 -4.86
CA GLY A 56 3.87 -3.93 -3.80
C GLY A 56 2.63 -3.19 -4.26
N PHE A 57 2.79 -2.15 -5.07
CA PHE A 57 1.65 -1.45 -5.65
C PHE A 57 0.79 -2.39 -6.52
N LYS A 58 1.42 -3.19 -7.39
CA LYS A 58 0.71 -4.19 -8.21
C LYS A 58 -0.01 -5.23 -7.37
N PHE A 59 0.60 -5.69 -6.27
CA PHE A 59 -0.07 -6.61 -5.35
C PHE A 59 -1.37 -5.99 -4.80
N LEU A 60 -1.31 -4.75 -4.32
CA LEU A 60 -2.46 -4.06 -3.74
C LEU A 60 -3.57 -3.83 -4.77
N GLU A 61 -3.21 -3.39 -5.98
CA GLU A 61 -4.14 -3.21 -7.08
C GLU A 61 -4.82 -4.54 -7.47
N GLU A 62 -4.06 -5.64 -7.58
CA GLU A 62 -4.62 -6.93 -7.93
C GLU A 62 -5.47 -7.55 -6.80
N TYR A 63 -5.05 -7.42 -5.55
CA TYR A 63 -5.66 -8.12 -4.41
C TYR A 63 -6.89 -7.41 -3.84
N TYR A 64 -6.80 -6.09 -3.61
CA TYR A 64 -7.89 -5.29 -3.07
C TYR A 64 -8.62 -4.53 -4.19
N GLY A 65 -7.86 -3.95 -5.11
CA GLY A 65 -8.33 -2.90 -6.01
C GLY A 65 -8.28 -1.54 -5.32
N ILE A 66 -7.86 -0.51 -6.06
CA ILE A 66 -7.61 0.83 -5.50
C ILE A 66 -8.86 1.42 -4.82
N ASP A 67 -10.03 1.27 -5.43
CA ASP A 67 -11.27 1.80 -4.86
C ASP A 67 -11.63 1.14 -3.51
N GLU A 68 -11.28 -0.13 -3.31
CA GLU A 68 -11.52 -0.84 -2.05
C GLU A 68 -10.53 -0.42 -0.97
N ILE A 69 -9.26 -0.18 -1.32
CA ILE A 69 -8.27 0.39 -0.41
C ILE A 69 -8.73 1.76 0.07
N VAL A 70 -9.24 2.61 -0.82
CA VAL A 70 -9.78 3.93 -0.46
C VAL A 70 -10.95 3.81 0.53
N LYS A 71 -11.83 2.83 0.36
CA LYS A 71 -12.92 2.60 1.34
C LYS A 71 -12.38 2.14 2.70
N ILE A 72 -11.36 1.28 2.71
CA ILE A 72 -10.71 0.83 3.94
C ILE A 72 -10.10 2.03 4.66
N LEU A 73 -9.34 2.87 3.96
CA LEU A 73 -8.72 4.08 4.53
C LEU A 73 -9.78 5.02 5.11
N LYS A 74 -10.85 5.32 4.36
CA LYS A 74 -11.95 6.18 4.85
C LYS A 74 -12.64 5.65 6.10
N LYS A 75 -12.65 4.32 6.27
CA LYS A 75 -13.29 3.67 7.41
C LYS A 75 -12.37 3.62 8.63
N GLU A 76 -11.09 3.27 8.43
CA GLU A 76 -10.14 3.03 9.51
C GLU A 76 -9.40 4.32 9.92
N GLU A 77 -9.15 5.23 9.00
CA GLU A 77 -8.58 6.58 9.25
C GLU A 77 -9.43 7.68 8.59
N PRO A 78 -10.53 8.10 9.25
CA PRO A 78 -11.40 9.16 8.74
C PRO A 78 -10.71 10.54 8.71
N ASP A 79 -9.71 10.75 9.58
CA ASP A 79 -8.94 11.99 9.68
C ASP A 79 -7.71 12.02 8.76
N PHE A 80 -7.50 10.97 7.95
CA PHE A 80 -6.42 10.94 6.98
C PHE A 80 -6.49 12.20 6.10
N PRO A 81 -5.37 12.91 5.86
CA PRO A 81 -5.38 14.20 5.17
C PRO A 81 -5.71 14.02 3.67
N TYR A 82 -7.01 13.91 3.39
CA TYR A 82 -7.57 13.85 2.04
C TYR A 82 -7.54 15.22 1.31
N ASP A 83 -6.97 16.26 1.95
CA ASP A 83 -6.79 17.62 1.43
C ASP A 83 -5.29 17.85 1.17
N ILE A 84 -4.81 18.27 -0.01
CA ILE A 84 -5.15 19.49 -0.76
C ILE A 84 -5.30 19.08 -2.25
N LYS A 85 -6.53 19.04 -2.78
CA LYS A 85 -6.87 18.67 -4.18
C LYS A 85 -6.56 17.23 -4.65
N MET A 86 -5.96 16.36 -3.84
CA MET A 86 -5.56 15.01 -4.25
C MET A 86 -6.37 13.94 -3.50
N THR A 87 -7.14 13.11 -4.20
CA THR A 87 -7.88 12.01 -3.55
C THR A 87 -6.92 10.91 -3.09
N ALA A 88 -7.31 10.06 -2.12
CA ALA A 88 -6.50 8.91 -1.72
C ALA A 88 -6.15 7.98 -2.91
N LYS A 89 -7.02 7.93 -3.92
CA LYS A 89 -6.76 7.25 -5.19
C LYS A 89 -5.61 7.92 -5.95
N ASP A 90 -5.68 9.24 -6.13
CA ASP A 90 -4.64 10.02 -6.82
C ASP A 90 -3.30 9.97 -6.07
N TYR A 91 -3.34 9.96 -4.74
CA TYR A 91 -2.17 9.77 -3.89
C TYR A 91 -1.50 8.42 -4.13
N LEU A 92 -2.28 7.33 -4.04
CA LEU A 92 -1.77 5.98 -4.31
C LEU A 92 -1.21 5.86 -5.74
N TYR A 93 -1.83 6.49 -6.74
CA TYR A 93 -1.29 6.54 -8.10
C TYR A 93 0.00 7.34 -8.21
N SER A 94 0.09 8.51 -7.57
CA SER A 94 1.32 9.31 -7.55
C SER A 94 2.46 8.53 -6.91
N CYS A 95 2.23 7.88 -5.77
CA CYS A 95 3.21 7.00 -5.13
C CYS A 95 3.63 5.82 -6.03
N ALA A 96 2.72 5.31 -6.87
CA ALA A 96 3.05 4.24 -7.82
C ALA A 96 4.07 4.68 -8.88
N GLU A 97 4.00 5.93 -9.34
CA GLU A 97 4.97 6.49 -10.30
C GLU A 97 6.38 6.59 -9.71
N TYR A 98 6.48 6.78 -8.39
CA TYR A 98 7.73 6.86 -7.64
C TYR A 98 8.08 5.57 -6.89
N ALA A 99 7.35 4.48 -7.11
CA ALA A 99 7.54 3.23 -6.39
C ALA A 99 8.92 2.60 -6.69
N LEU A 100 9.53 2.04 -5.65
CA LEU A 100 10.86 1.47 -5.69
C LEU A 100 10.85 0.11 -6.40
N ASP A 101 11.49 0.00 -7.55
CA ASP A 101 12.03 -1.24 -8.11
C ASP A 101 12.78 -0.78 -9.36
N GLU A 102 13.99 -1.29 -9.62
CA GLU A 102 14.82 -0.91 -10.79
C GLU A 102 14.03 -0.86 -12.12
#